data_AF-A0AAW0A904-F1
#
_entry.id   AF-A0AAW0A904-F1
#
_cell.length_a   1.000
_cell.length_b   1.000
_cell.length_c   1.000
_cell.angle_alpha   90.00
_cell.angle_beta   90.00
_cell.angle_gamma   90.00
#
_symmetry.space_group_name_H-M   'P 1'
#
loop_
_entity.id
_entity.type
_entity.pdbx_description
1 polymer ?
#
loop_
_entity_poly.entity_id
_entity_poly.type
_entity_poly.pdbx_seq_one_letter_code
_entity_poly.pdbx_strand_id
1 'polypeptide(L)'
;VYPTPKDIPSCTNHLDTYLSCNAVRNLVKSMYRYGHLREDCSEKWAEYKFCLSLKWMGMEERRDAWIRRKAIWWAKRRLGKSSEDVWQVRDEPLQNFPKLVDPAQYLRERPHEFM
;
A
#
# COMPACT_ATOMS: atom_id res chain seq x y z
N VAL A 1 13.91 12.07 15.30
CA VAL A 1 14.76 10.96 15.78
C VAL A 1 15.42 10.32 14.57
N TYR A 2 16.76 10.25 14.52
CA TYR A 2 17.48 9.61 13.41
C TYR A 2 17.47 8.09 13.58
N PRO A 3 17.25 7.31 12.51
CA PRO A 3 17.22 5.85 12.60
C PRO A 3 18.60 5.31 13.00
N THR A 4 18.62 4.39 13.93
CA THR A 4 19.80 3.67 14.41
C THR A 4 19.95 2.33 13.68
N PRO A 5 21.13 1.68 13.71
CA PRO A 5 21.32 0.36 13.09
C PRO A 5 20.34 -0.71 13.60
N LYS A 6 19.84 -0.58 14.84
CA LYS A 6 18.85 -1.48 15.44
C LYS A 6 17.46 -1.36 14.82
N ASP A 7 17.17 -0.23 14.18
CA ASP A 7 15.88 0.04 13.52
C ASP A 7 15.81 -0.60 12.12
N ILE A 8 16.92 -1.17 11.62
CA ILE A 8 16.96 -1.84 10.32
C ILE A 8 16.30 -3.23 10.47
N PRO A 9 15.18 -3.51 9.79
CA PRO A 9 14.49 -4.79 9.89
C PRO A 9 15.37 -5.97 9.44
N SER A 10 15.10 -7.13 10.02
CA SER A 10 15.76 -8.39 9.64
C SER A 10 15.39 -8.82 8.22
N CYS A 11 16.29 -9.55 7.55
CA CYS A 11 16.01 -10.10 6.23
C CYS A 11 14.89 -11.14 6.24
N THR A 12 14.65 -11.80 7.38
CA THR A 12 13.49 -12.70 7.55
C THR A 12 12.19 -11.93 7.41
N ASN A 13 12.08 -10.73 8.03
CA ASN A 13 10.88 -9.90 7.90
C ASN A 13 10.63 -9.49 6.43
N HIS A 14 11.69 -9.22 5.67
CA HIS A 14 11.58 -8.93 4.24
C HIS A 14 11.17 -10.15 3.42
N LEU A 15 11.65 -11.34 3.77
CA LEU A 15 11.23 -12.59 3.16
C LEU A 15 9.75 -12.88 3.44
N ASP A 16 9.32 -12.76 4.69
CA ASP A 16 7.93 -12.95 5.10
C ASP A 16 7.01 -11.96 4.39
N THR A 17 7.45 -10.71 4.22
CA THR A 17 6.71 -9.71 3.45
C THR A 17 6.56 -10.15 1.99
N TYR A 18 7.61 -10.68 1.36
CA TYR A 18 7.56 -11.19 -0.01
C TYR A 18 6.65 -12.42 -0.15
N LEU A 19 6.75 -13.37 0.78
CA LEU A 19 5.89 -14.57 0.78
C LEU A 19 4.42 -14.18 1.00
N SER A 20 4.14 -13.25 1.92
CA SER A 20 2.79 -12.75 2.16
C SER A 20 2.20 -12.04 0.93
N CYS A 21 3.02 -11.34 0.14
CA CYS A 21 2.59 -10.71 -1.10
C CYS A 21 2.05 -11.75 -2.11
N ASN A 22 2.69 -12.91 -2.20
CA ASN A 22 2.29 -14.01 -3.06
C ASN A 22 1.15 -14.88 -2.48
N ALA A 23 0.66 -14.56 -1.28
CA ALA A 23 -0.42 -15.33 -0.67
C ALA A 23 -1.74 -15.16 -1.43
N VAL A 24 -2.58 -16.19 -1.38
CA VAL A 24 -3.89 -16.26 -2.06
C VAL A 24 -4.76 -15.04 -1.79
N ARG A 25 -4.76 -14.53 -0.56
CA ARG A 25 -5.53 -13.32 -0.18
C ARG A 25 -5.20 -12.12 -1.06
N ASN A 26 -3.93 -11.93 -1.41
CA ASN A 26 -3.52 -10.80 -2.24
C ASN A 26 -3.80 -11.05 -3.72
N LEU A 27 -3.71 -12.31 -4.18
CA LEU A 27 -4.15 -12.68 -5.53
C LEU A 27 -5.64 -12.40 -5.75
N VAL A 28 -6.50 -12.73 -4.77
CA VAL A 28 -7.94 -12.41 -4.83
C VAL A 28 -8.18 -10.90 -4.87
N LYS A 29 -7.45 -10.11 -4.08
CA LYS A 29 -7.53 -8.65 -4.13
C LYS A 29 -7.08 -8.09 -5.48
N SER A 30 -6.03 -8.67 -6.06
CA SER A 30 -5.51 -8.30 -7.37
C SER A 30 -6.55 -8.55 -8.46
N MET A 31 -7.23 -9.70 -8.43
CA MET A 31 -8.35 -10.00 -9.31
C MET A 31 -9.48 -8.99 -9.16
N TYR A 32 -9.90 -8.68 -7.93
CA TYR A 32 -10.98 -7.71 -7.70
C TYR A 32 -10.64 -6.30 -8.17
N ARG A 33 -9.38 -5.85 -8.00
CA ARG A 33 -8.97 -4.47 -8.32
C ARG A 33 -8.57 -4.28 -9.78
N TYR A 34 -7.90 -5.26 -10.36
CA TYR A 34 -7.21 -5.13 -11.65
C TYR A 34 -7.64 -6.18 -12.68
N GLY A 35 -8.42 -7.20 -12.28
CA GLY A 35 -8.93 -8.23 -13.19
C GLY A 35 -7.94 -9.33 -13.56
N HIS A 36 -6.83 -9.49 -12.83
CA HIS A 36 -5.84 -10.55 -13.09
C HIS A 36 -5.35 -11.25 -11.81
N LEU A 37 -5.07 -12.56 -11.89
CA LEU A 37 -4.52 -13.38 -10.79
C LEU A 37 -3.00 -13.21 -10.65
N ARG A 38 -2.49 -11.99 -10.74
CA ARG A 38 -1.06 -11.71 -10.68
C ARG A 38 -0.78 -10.49 -9.83
N GLU A 39 -0.21 -10.72 -8.65
CA GLU A 39 0.31 -9.62 -7.84
C GLU A 39 1.75 -9.30 -8.26
N ASP A 40 2.06 -8.02 -8.44
CA ASP A 40 3.44 -7.58 -8.67
C ASP A 40 4.21 -7.48 -7.35
N CYS A 41 4.87 -8.58 -6.99
CA CYS A 41 5.70 -8.67 -5.79
C CYS A 41 7.19 -8.37 -6.04
N SER A 42 7.55 -7.84 -7.22
CA SER A 42 8.94 -7.61 -7.62
C SER A 42 9.68 -6.64 -6.69
N GLU A 43 9.01 -5.59 -6.22
CA GLU A 43 9.58 -4.61 -5.29
C GLU A 43 9.92 -5.25 -3.94
N LYS A 44 9.04 -6.13 -3.41
CA LYS A 44 9.29 -6.84 -2.15
C LYS A 44 10.46 -7.81 -2.28
N TRP A 45 10.56 -8.49 -3.42
CA TRP A 45 11.72 -9.33 -3.73
C TRP A 45 13.02 -8.52 -3.80
N ALA A 46 12.99 -7.32 -4.40
CA ALA A 46 14.13 -6.43 -4.44
C ALA A 46 14.57 -5.96 -3.06
N GLU A 47 13.64 -5.67 -2.13
CA GLU A 47 13.96 -5.34 -0.74
C GLU A 47 14.63 -6.52 -0.01
N TYR A 48 14.16 -7.75 -0.23
CA TYR A 48 14.79 -8.94 0.34
C TYR A 48 16.23 -9.12 -0.16
N LYS A 49 16.45 -9.07 -1.47
CA LYS A 49 17.80 -9.15 -2.07
C LYS A 49 18.72 -8.04 -1.57
N PHE A 50 18.19 -6.82 -1.44
CA PHE A 50 18.94 -5.70 -0.87
C PHE A 50 19.36 -6.00 0.58
N CYS A 51 18.46 -6.52 1.41
CA CYS A 51 18.81 -6.90 2.77
C CYS A 51 19.94 -7.94 2.82
N LEU A 52 19.92 -8.93 1.92
CA LEU A 52 21.01 -9.91 1.83
C LEU A 52 22.35 -9.26 1.46
N SER A 53 22.34 -8.26 0.57
CA SER A 53 23.56 -7.52 0.19
C SER A 53 24.16 -6.73 1.35
N LEU A 54 23.32 -6.24 2.28
CA LEU A 54 23.77 -5.50 3.47
C LEU A 54 24.48 -6.37 4.51
N LYS A 55 24.35 -7.70 4.47
CA LYS A 55 24.98 -8.60 5.47
C LYS A 55 26.51 -8.56 5.43
N TRP A 56 27.09 -8.20 4.28
CA TRP A 56 28.53 -8.15 4.08
C TRP A 56 29.14 -6.78 4.35
N MET A 57 28.32 -5.77 4.71
CA MET A 57 28.75 -4.39 4.95
C MET A 57 29.02 -4.12 6.44
N GLY A 58 29.87 -3.13 6.72
CA GLY A 58 30.06 -2.60 8.08
C GLY A 58 28.79 -1.95 8.63
N MET A 59 28.70 -1.75 9.96
CA MET A 59 27.48 -1.25 10.59
C MET A 59 27.05 0.16 10.14
N GLU A 60 27.99 1.10 10.02
CA GLU A 60 27.69 2.46 9.53
C GLU A 60 27.38 2.47 8.03
N GLU A 61 28.17 1.74 7.22
CA GLU A 61 27.92 1.61 5.78
C GLU A 61 26.53 1.01 5.48
N ARG A 62 26.15 -0.01 6.25
CA ARG A 62 24.82 -0.62 6.18
C ARG A 62 23.71 0.40 6.48
N ARG A 63 23.92 1.25 7.49
CA ARG A 63 22.97 2.29 7.88
C ARG A 63 22.81 3.32 6.77
N ASP A 64 23.90 3.81 6.21
CA ASP A 64 23.88 4.80 5.12
C ASP A 64 23.24 4.25 3.85
N ALA A 65 23.60 3.03 3.47
CA ALA A 65 22.99 2.34 2.33
C ALA A 65 21.47 2.16 2.51
N TRP A 66 21.04 1.79 3.72
CA TRP A 66 19.62 1.64 4.04
C TRP A 66 18.88 2.99 3.99
N ILE A 67 19.42 4.04 4.61
CA ILE A 67 18.85 5.40 4.58
C ILE A 67 18.71 5.88 3.13
N ARG A 68 19.77 5.74 2.33
CA ARG A 68 19.76 6.15 0.91
C ARG A 68 18.68 5.42 0.13
N ARG A 69 18.55 4.11 0.30
CA ARG A 69 17.50 3.33 -0.38
C ARG A 69 16.10 3.75 0.03
N LYS A 70 15.87 4.01 1.33
CA LYS A 70 14.57 4.51 1.81
C LYS A 70 14.28 5.91 1.29
N ALA A 71 15.26 6.79 1.20
CA ALA A 71 15.09 8.11 0.59
C ALA A 71 14.65 8.00 -0.88
N ILE A 72 15.30 7.13 -1.66
CA ILE A 72 14.91 6.87 -3.06
C ILE A 72 13.48 6.31 -3.13
N TRP A 73 13.13 5.36 -2.26
CA TRP A 73 11.79 4.80 -2.21
C TRP A 73 10.72 5.85 -1.90
N TRP A 74 10.96 6.71 -0.90
CA TRP A 74 10.08 7.82 -0.56
C TRP A 74 9.96 8.83 -1.69
N ALA A 75 11.05 9.16 -2.37
CA ALA A 75 11.04 10.03 -3.54
C ALA A 75 10.18 9.45 -4.67
N LYS A 76 10.38 8.17 -5.02
CA LYS A 76 9.58 7.48 -6.04
C LYS A 76 8.09 7.49 -5.68
N ARG A 77 7.75 7.29 -4.41
CA ARG A 77 6.36 7.30 -3.95
C ARG A 77 5.72 8.68 -4.05
N ARG A 78 6.46 9.74 -3.72
CA ARG A 78 5.96 11.13 -3.81
C ARG A 78 5.82 11.61 -5.25
N LEU A 79 6.67 11.13 -6.15
CA LEU A 79 6.62 11.44 -7.59
C LEU A 79 5.64 10.54 -8.36
N GLY A 80 5.14 9.48 -7.73
CA GLY A 80 4.13 8.60 -8.32
C GLY A 80 2.78 9.29 -8.44
N LYS A 81 1.90 8.72 -9.27
CA LYS A 81 0.56 9.28 -9.49
C LYS A 81 -0.22 9.39 -8.17
N SER A 82 -0.69 10.59 -7.86
CA SER A 82 -1.54 10.90 -6.71
C SER A 82 -3.01 10.75 -7.11
N SER A 83 -3.90 10.55 -6.14
CA SER A 83 -5.34 10.69 -6.38
C SER A 83 -5.70 12.09 -6.86
N GLU A 84 -4.90 13.10 -6.48
CA GLU A 84 -5.06 14.49 -6.93
C GLU A 84 -4.81 14.66 -8.44
N ASP A 85 -4.10 13.72 -9.09
CA ASP A 85 -3.92 13.75 -10.55
C ASP A 85 -5.19 13.33 -11.31
N VAL A 86 -6.10 12.61 -10.63
CA VAL A 86 -7.35 12.11 -11.21
C VAL A 86 -8.54 12.90 -10.70
N TRP A 87 -8.50 13.34 -9.44
CA TRP A 87 -9.60 13.98 -8.74
C TRP A 87 -9.21 15.39 -8.31
N GLN A 88 -10.02 16.37 -8.69
CA GLN A 88 -9.88 17.73 -8.19
C GLN A 88 -10.56 17.88 -6.82
N VAL A 89 -9.95 18.67 -5.95
CA VAL A 89 -10.57 19.07 -4.68
C VAL A 89 -11.84 19.86 -5.00
N ARG A 90 -12.93 19.59 -4.27
CA ARG A 90 -14.16 20.37 -4.43
C ARG A 90 -14.01 21.70 -3.72
N ASP A 91 -14.32 22.78 -4.44
CA ASP A 91 -14.37 24.13 -3.86
C ASP A 91 -15.63 24.31 -2.99
N GLU A 92 -16.71 23.59 -3.31
CA GLU A 92 -18.00 23.69 -2.61
C GLU A 92 -18.45 22.35 -2.01
N PRO A 93 -19.16 22.37 -0.87
CA PRO A 93 -19.76 21.18 -0.31
C PRO A 93 -20.83 20.61 -1.25
N LEU A 94 -21.01 19.29 -1.22
CA LEU A 94 -22.06 18.64 -2.00
C LEU A 94 -23.44 19.10 -1.50
N GLN A 95 -24.25 19.63 -2.42
CA GLN A 95 -25.63 19.98 -2.11
C GLN A 95 -26.44 18.70 -1.88
N ASN A 96 -27.22 18.68 -0.78
CA ASN A 96 -28.11 17.57 -0.44
C ASN A 96 -27.43 16.20 -0.26
N PHE A 97 -26.21 16.16 0.29
CA PHE A 97 -25.51 14.91 0.62
C PHE A 97 -25.09 14.82 2.10
N PRO A 98 -25.32 13.68 2.78
CA PRO A 98 -26.13 12.55 2.32
C PRO A 98 -27.59 12.98 2.15
N LYS A 99 -28.29 12.39 1.18
CA LYS A 99 -29.73 12.63 1.04
C LYS A 99 -30.39 12.21 2.34
N LEU A 100 -31.11 13.12 2.99
CA LEU A 100 -31.95 12.77 4.12
C LEU A 100 -33.07 11.90 3.56
N VAL A 101 -32.97 10.59 3.80
CA VAL A 101 -34.02 9.66 3.44
C VAL A 101 -35.00 9.61 4.61
N ASP A 102 -36.28 9.87 4.34
CA ASP A 102 -37.33 9.58 5.32
C ASP A 102 -37.32 8.06 5.58
N PRO A 103 -37.13 7.60 6.83
CA PRO A 103 -37.16 6.18 7.16
C PRO A 103 -38.43 5.47 6.65
N ALA A 104 -39.58 6.16 6.64
CA ALA A 104 -40.82 5.59 6.12
C ALA A 104 -40.81 5.44 4.59
N GLN A 105 -40.17 6.36 3.86
CA GLN A 105 -39.95 6.24 2.42
C GLN A 105 -38.94 5.14 2.09
N TYR A 106 -37.82 5.06 2.81
CA TYR A 106 -36.80 4.02 2.63
C TYR A 106 -37.36 2.60 2.79
N LEU A 107 -38.23 2.39 3.79
CA LEU A 107 -38.84 1.09 4.04
C LEU A 107 -39.89 0.71 2.99
N ARG A 108 -40.57 1.69 2.37
CA ARG A 108 -41.53 1.46 1.27
C ARG A 108 -40.85 1.17 -0.06
N GLU A 109 -39.74 1.83 -0.33
CA GLU A 109 -38.97 1.67 -1.57
C GLU A 109 -37.95 0.53 -1.50
N ARG A 110 -37.79 -0.12 -0.33
CA ARG A 110 -36.88 -1.25 -0.16
C ARG A 110 -37.31 -2.38 -1.11
N PRO A 111 -36.47 -2.80 -2.07
CA PRO A 111 -36.77 -3.97 -2.87
C PRO A 111 -36.87 -5.21 -1.96
N HIS A 112 -37.95 -5.97 -2.10
CA HIS A 112 -38.20 -7.20 -1.34
C HIS A 112 -37.25 -8.37 -1.67
N GLU A 113 -36.21 -8.15 -2.47
CA GLU A 113 -35.28 -9.18 -2.97
C GLU A 113 -34.18 -9.60 -1.97
N PHE A 114 -34.20 -9.09 -0.73
CA PHE A 114 -33.29 -9.55 0.32
C PHE A 114 -34.08 -10.23 1.45
N MET A 115 -34.57 -11.44 1.17
CA MET A 115 -34.79 -12.52 2.15
C MET A 115 -34.12 -13.78 1.63
#